data_AF-A0A7H9EB72-F1
#
_entry.id   AF-A0A7H9EB72-F1
#
_cell.length_a   1.000
_cell.length_b   1.000
_cell.length_c   1.000
_cell.angle_alpha   90.00
_cell.angle_beta   90.00
_cell.angle_gamma   90.00
#
_symmetry.space_group_name_H-M   'P 1'
#
loop_
_entity.id
_entity.type
_entity.pdbx_description
1 polymer ?
#
loop_
_entity_poly.entity_id
_entity_poly.type
_entity_poly.pdbx_seq_one_letter_code
_entity_poly.pdbx_strand_id
1 'polypeptide(L)'
;MPCTSIAMKANNGDLFWGRTDDFTFSPFKKSVKTQITAFPKNTEMPSCYHKWMSKYAFVGINVNNSLFYNDGINSEGLVGDAQYLEECSWDTEENLKKARLNSDRRSRIC
;
A
#
# COMPACT_ATOMS: atom_id res chain seq x y z
N MET A 1 -5.75 -9.59 11.46
CA MET A 1 -4.85 -9.16 12.55
C MET A 1 -4.48 -7.72 12.26
N PRO A 2 -4.60 -6.80 13.23
CA PRO A 2 -4.30 -5.39 12.97
C PRO A 2 -2.78 -5.20 12.87
N CYS A 3 -2.35 -4.54 11.80
CA CYS A 3 -1.00 -3.99 11.68
C CYS A 3 -0.93 -2.67 12.47
N THR A 4 0.27 -2.17 12.74
CA THR A 4 0.49 -0.85 13.35
C THR A 4 1.53 -0.08 12.55
N SER A 5 1.31 1.21 12.28
CA SER A 5 2.32 2.09 11.68
C SER A 5 2.59 3.31 12.54
N ILE A 6 3.81 3.85 12.42
CA ILE A 6 4.26 5.02 13.15
C ILE A 6 5.15 5.88 12.26
N ALA A 7 4.97 7.20 12.37
CA ALA A 7 5.91 8.19 11.87
C ALA A 7 6.53 8.92 13.06
N MET A 8 7.84 9.09 13.04
CA MET A 8 8.61 9.74 14.10
C MET A 8 9.52 10.80 13.50
N LYS A 9 9.72 11.89 14.24
CA LYS A 9 10.69 12.92 13.91
C LYS A 9 11.80 12.92 14.95
N ALA A 10 13.04 12.74 14.52
CA ALA A 10 14.20 12.84 15.39
C ALA A 10 14.52 14.31 15.71
N ASN A 11 15.31 14.53 16.78
CA ASN A 11 15.68 15.88 17.24
C ASN A 11 16.46 16.68 16.19
N ASN A 12 17.18 16.01 15.29
CA ASN A 12 17.91 16.63 14.18
C ASN A 12 17.00 17.01 12.99
N GLY A 13 15.70 16.69 13.05
CA GLY A 13 14.73 16.98 12.00
C GLY A 13 14.41 15.82 11.08
N ASP A 14 15.16 14.72 11.14
CA ASP A 14 14.95 13.56 10.27
C ASP A 14 13.60 12.89 10.53
N LEU A 15 12.95 12.43 9.47
CA LEU A 15 11.69 11.71 9.52
C LEU A 15 11.92 10.22 9.31
N PHE A 16 11.38 9.42 10.22
CA PHE A 16 11.40 7.97 10.16
C PHE A 16 9.96 7.48 10.09
N TRP A 17 9.74 6.44 9.29
CA TRP A 17 8.47 5.75 9.22
C TRP A 17 8.72 4.25 9.29
N GLY A 18 7.83 3.55 9.97
CA GLY A 18 7.87 2.11 10.07
C GLY A 18 6.50 1.55 10.40
N ARG A 19 6.35 0.24 10.18
CA ARG A 19 5.13 -0.48 10.52
C ARG A 19 5.42 -1.94 10.90
N THR A 20 4.44 -2.59 11.51
CA THR A 20 4.36 -4.04 11.66
C THR A 20 3.55 -4.65 10.53
N ASP A 21 3.87 -5.89 10.15
CA ASP A 21 3.08 -6.71 9.24
C ASP A 21 2.59 -7.96 9.96
N ASP A 22 1.39 -7.85 10.53
CA ASP A 22 0.83 -8.87 11.41
C ASP A 22 -0.06 -9.82 10.61
N PHE A 23 0.52 -10.93 10.16
CA PHE A 23 -0.18 -11.96 9.39
C PHE A 23 -0.71 -13.11 10.27
N THR A 24 -1.80 -13.73 9.84
CA THR A 24 -2.28 -15.01 10.40
C THR A 24 -1.49 -16.22 9.90
N PHE A 25 -0.58 -16.01 8.94
CA PHE A 25 0.35 -16.99 8.41
C PHE A 25 1.78 -16.48 8.58
N SER A 26 2.78 -17.36 8.52
CA SER A 26 4.17 -16.91 8.51
C SER A 26 4.57 -16.48 7.08
N PRO A 27 4.95 -15.21 6.87
CA PRO A 27 5.36 -14.71 5.55
C PRO A 27 6.70 -15.29 5.08
N PHE A 28 7.41 -16.02 5.95
CA PHE A 28 8.70 -16.65 5.69
C PHE A 28 8.59 -18.14 5.35
N LYS A 29 7.38 -18.70 5.28
CA LYS A 29 7.18 -20.07 4.79
C LYS A 29 7.58 -20.16 3.32
N LYS A 30 8.22 -21.27 2.91
CA LYS A 30 8.62 -21.51 1.50
C LYS A 30 7.49 -21.35 0.47
N SER A 31 6.24 -21.59 0.88
CA SER A 31 5.06 -21.45 0.02
C SER A 31 4.61 -20.00 -0.18
N VAL A 32 5.15 -19.06 0.59
CA VAL A 32 4.84 -17.64 0.54
C VAL A 32 6.05 -16.90 -0.03
N LYS A 33 5.87 -16.22 -1.15
CA LYS A 33 6.94 -15.40 -1.75
C LYS A 33 6.81 -13.96 -1.29
N THR A 34 7.16 -13.71 -0.03
CA THR A 34 7.33 -12.34 0.45
C THR A 34 8.62 -11.79 -0.13
N GLN A 35 8.54 -10.62 -0.76
CA GLN A 35 9.66 -10.05 -1.48
C GLN A 35 9.61 -8.54 -1.45
N ILE A 36 10.78 -7.93 -1.58
CA ILE A 36 10.92 -6.51 -1.86
C ILE A 36 11.00 -6.36 -3.37
N THR A 37 10.08 -5.60 -3.94
CA THR A 37 10.08 -5.30 -5.38
C THR A 37 10.20 -3.81 -5.59
N ALA A 38 10.94 -3.44 -6.62
CA ALA A 38 11.15 -2.05 -7.01
C ALA A 38 10.79 -1.85 -8.47
N PHE A 39 10.14 -0.73 -8.76
CA PHE A 39 9.79 -0.32 -10.11
C PHE A 39 10.40 1.04 -10.43
N PRO A 40 11.02 1.19 -11.62
CA PRO A 40 11.49 2.49 -12.06
C PRO A 40 10.32 3.43 -12.35
N LYS A 41 10.64 4.72 -12.45
CA LYS A 41 9.72 5.72 -12.97
C LYS A 41 9.30 5.37 -14.40
N ASN A 42 8.09 5.77 -14.78
CA ASN A 42 7.48 5.54 -16.09
C ASN A 42 7.24 4.05 -16.41
N THR A 43 7.01 3.23 -15.39
CA THR A 43 6.61 1.83 -15.58
C THR A 43 5.11 1.74 -15.77
N GLU A 44 4.64 1.07 -16.83
CA GLU A 44 3.23 0.71 -16.96
C GLU A 44 2.89 -0.41 -15.97
N MET A 45 1.93 -0.16 -15.10
CA MET A 45 1.56 -1.09 -14.03
C MET A 45 0.42 -2.01 -14.49
N PRO A 46 0.55 -3.35 -14.33
CA PRO A 46 -0.45 -4.30 -14.78
C PRO A 46 -1.70 -4.37 -13.86
N SER A 47 -2.41 -3.26 -13.70
CA SER A 47 -3.61 -3.17 -12.85
C SER A 47 -4.83 -3.89 -13.45
N CYS A 48 -5.65 -4.48 -12.58
CA CYS A 48 -6.89 -5.17 -12.95
C CYS A 48 -8.06 -4.22 -13.27
N TYR A 49 -7.94 -2.93 -12.97
CA TYR A 49 -9.02 -1.95 -13.18
C TYR A 49 -8.69 -0.96 -14.31
N HIS A 50 -7.69 -0.12 -14.11
CA HIS A 50 -7.20 0.83 -15.11
C HIS A 50 -5.70 0.76 -15.20
N LYS A 51 -5.18 0.67 -16.43
CA LYS A 51 -3.75 0.83 -16.70
C LYS A 51 -3.31 2.21 -16.24
N TRP A 52 -2.22 2.27 -15.50
CA TRP A 52 -1.60 3.52 -15.07
C TRP A 52 -0.09 3.41 -15.20
N MET A 53 0.56 4.56 -15.38
CA MET A 53 2.01 4.65 -15.50
C MET A 53 2.58 5.28 -14.23
N SER A 54 3.62 4.69 -13.65
CA SER A 54 4.25 5.22 -12.46
C SER A 54 4.89 6.57 -12.75
N LYS A 55 4.48 7.61 -12.00
CA LYS A 55 5.12 8.94 -12.11
C LYS A 55 6.48 8.98 -11.41
N TYR A 56 6.68 8.12 -10.43
CA TYR A 56 7.86 8.04 -9.56
C TYR A 56 8.36 6.60 -9.51
N ALA A 57 9.66 6.45 -9.29
CA ALA A 57 10.20 5.14 -8.92
C ALA A 57 9.74 4.81 -7.48
N PHE A 58 9.51 3.54 -7.19
CA PHE A 58 9.10 3.12 -5.85
C PHE A 58 9.59 1.72 -5.53
N VAL A 59 9.68 1.42 -4.24
CA VAL A 59 10.02 0.11 -3.69
C VAL A 59 9.06 -0.20 -2.55
N GLY A 60 8.74 -1.48 -2.38
CA GLY A 60 7.86 -1.91 -1.30
C GLY A 60 7.83 -3.41 -1.12
N ILE A 61 7.13 -3.86 -0.09
CA ILE A 61 6.93 -5.28 0.21
C ILE A 61 5.63 -5.76 -0.42
N ASN A 62 5.71 -6.87 -1.15
CA ASN A 62 4.56 -7.58 -1.68
C ASN A 62 4.72 -9.09 -1.49
N VAL A 63 3.61 -9.82 -1.66
CA VAL A 63 3.55 -11.27 -1.50
C VAL A 63 3.09 -11.91 -2.80
N ASN A 64 3.70 -13.04 -3.17
CA ASN A 64 3.28 -13.90 -4.29
C ASN A 64 3.20 -13.18 -5.65
N ASN A 65 4.13 -12.27 -5.93
CA ASN A 65 4.15 -11.45 -7.16
C ASN A 65 2.89 -10.59 -7.36
N SER A 66 2.14 -10.31 -6.29
CA SER A 66 0.99 -9.42 -6.33
C SER A 66 1.42 -7.97 -6.62
N LEU A 67 0.54 -7.19 -7.24
CA LEU A 67 0.67 -5.73 -7.31
C LEU A 67 0.10 -5.01 -6.08
N PHE A 68 -0.46 -5.76 -5.14
CA PHE A 68 -0.80 -5.25 -3.82
C PHE A 68 0.48 -5.13 -3.00
N TYR A 69 0.80 -3.89 -2.62
CA TYR A 69 1.95 -3.58 -1.78
C TYR A 69 1.47 -3.36 -0.35
N ASN A 70 1.96 -4.18 0.58
CA ASN A 70 1.63 -4.03 2.00
C ASN A 70 2.20 -2.71 2.55
N ASP A 71 3.35 -2.30 2.04
CA ASP A 71 4.01 -1.03 2.32
C ASP A 71 4.92 -0.61 1.16
N GLY A 72 5.37 0.65 1.20
CA GLY A 72 6.43 1.12 0.31
C GLY A 72 6.80 2.58 0.49
N ILE A 73 7.82 2.98 -0.27
CA ILE A 73 8.33 4.35 -0.38
C ILE A 73 8.63 4.68 -1.85
N ASN A 74 8.33 5.90 -2.27
CA ASN A 74 8.69 6.39 -3.60
C ASN A 74 9.94 7.30 -3.59
N SER A 75 10.41 7.68 -4.79
CA SER A 75 11.60 8.53 -4.97
C SER A 75 11.51 9.92 -4.35
N GLU A 76 10.30 10.39 -4.01
CA GLU A 76 10.07 11.69 -3.35
C GLU A 76 9.93 11.55 -1.83
N GLY A 77 10.18 10.36 -1.28
CA GLY A 77 10.08 10.09 0.16
C GLY A 77 8.64 9.93 0.67
N LEU A 78 7.64 9.81 -0.22
CA LEU A 78 6.29 9.49 0.20
C LEU A 78 6.21 8.01 0.58
N VAL A 79 5.83 7.77 1.83
CA VAL A 79 5.60 6.45 2.42
C VAL A 79 4.11 6.13 2.52
N GLY A 80 3.75 4.85 2.47
CA GLY A 80 2.39 4.40 2.69
C GLY A 80 2.32 2.90 2.97
N ASP A 81 1.22 2.48 3.57
CA ASP A 81 0.89 1.09 3.87
C ASP A 81 -0.59 0.78 3.68
N ALA A 82 -0.88 -0.51 3.54
CA ALA A 82 -2.22 -1.06 3.54
C ALA A 82 -2.45 -1.84 4.84
N GLN A 83 -3.39 -1.36 5.67
CA GLN A 83 -3.71 -1.98 6.95
C GLN A 83 -5.05 -2.72 6.89
N TYR A 84 -5.13 -3.82 7.62
CA TYR A 84 -6.37 -4.57 7.76
C TYR A 84 -7.35 -3.81 8.68
N LEU A 85 -8.55 -3.54 8.16
CA LEU A 85 -9.66 -2.93 8.90
C LEU A 85 -10.89 -3.81 8.71
N GLU A 86 -11.27 -4.57 9.75
CA GLU A 86 -12.32 -5.60 9.65
C GLU A 86 -13.70 -5.03 9.32
N GLU A 87 -14.00 -3.85 9.87
CA GLU A 87 -15.28 -3.17 9.72
C GLU A 87 -15.40 -2.43 8.39
N CYS A 88 -14.38 -2.46 7.53
CA CYS A 88 -14.44 -1.78 6.24
C CYS A 88 -15.39 -2.54 5.29
N SER A 89 -16.29 -1.79 4.66
CA SER A 89 -17.12 -2.28 3.57
C SER A 89 -16.76 -1.58 2.26
N TRP A 90 -17.04 -2.27 1.17
CA TRP A 90 -16.77 -1.79 -0.19
C TRP A 90 -18.10 -1.66 -0.91
N ASP A 91 -18.16 -0.72 -1.85
CA ASP A 91 -19.33 -0.51 -2.68
C ASP A 91 -18.89 0.01 -4.04
N THR A 92 -19.80 -0.07 -5.00
CA THR A 92 -19.63 0.44 -6.36
C THR A 92 -19.56 1.96 -6.37
N GLU A 93 -18.87 2.52 -7.37
CA GLU A 93 -18.80 3.97 -7.55
C GLU A 93 -20.19 4.62 -7.64
N GLU A 94 -21.13 3.95 -8.30
CA GLU A 94 -22.51 4.43 -8.43
C GLU A 94 -23.21 4.57 -7.07
N ASN A 95 -23.09 3.56 -6.21
CA ASN A 95 -23.71 3.58 -4.88
C ASN A 95 -23.02 4.57 -3.92
N LEU A 96 -21.69 4.72 -4.02
CA LEU A 96 -20.96 5.73 -3.24
C LEU A 96 -21.43 7.15 -3.61
N LYS A 97 -21.59 7.44 -4.90
CA LYS A 97 -22.14 8.72 -5.38
C LYS A 97 -23.57 8.96 -4.86
N LYS A 98 -24.42 7.93 -4.85
CA LYS A 98 -25.79 8.00 -4.26
C LYS A 98 -25.75 8.32 -2.76
N ALA A 99 -24.78 7.76 -2.03
CA ALA A 99 -24.57 8.01 -0.60
C ALA A 99 -23.87 9.36 -0.30
N ARG A 100 -23.60 10.21 -1.30
CA ARG A 100 -22.80 11.45 -1.20
C ARG A 100 -21.39 11.23 -0.65
N LEU A 101 -20.86 10.02 -0.82
CA LEU A 101 -19.48 9.68 -0.51
C LEU A 101 -18.68 9.80 -1.81
N ASN A 102 -17.68 10.68 -1.83
CA ASN A 102 -16.83 10.84 -3.00
C ASN A 102 -15.87 9.65 -3.11
N SER A 103 -15.78 9.04 -4.29
CA SER A 103 -14.74 8.06 -4.63
C SER A 103 -13.32 8.64 -4.44
N ASP A 104 -13.15 9.96 -4.58
CA ASP A 104 -11.89 10.68 -4.34
C ASP A 104 -11.43 10.73 -2.88
N ARG A 105 -12.29 10.40 -1.89
CA ARG A 105 -11.86 10.27 -0.49
C ARG A 105 -11.19 8.93 -0.19
N ARG A 106 -11.12 8.01 -1.16
CA ARG A 106 -10.27 6.80 -1.08
C ARG A 106 -8.86 7.09 -1.63
N SER A 107 -8.17 8.06 -1.06
CA SER A 107 -6.71 7.94 -1.05
C SER A 107 -6.38 6.96 0.08
N ARG A 108 -5.69 5.86 -0.25
CA ARG A 108 -5.04 4.92 0.69
C ARG A 108 -6.01 3.86 1.25
N ILE A 109 -6.18 2.76 0.54
CA ILE A 109 -5.84 1.37 0.92
C ILE A 109 -6.03 0.60 -0.40
N CYS A 110 -4.96 0.59 -1.19
CA CYS A 110 -4.61 -0.43 -2.17
C CYS A 110 -3.14 -0.74 -1.90
#